data_AF-A0A8S3II73-F1
#
_entry.id   AF-A0A8S3II73-F1
#
_cell.length_a   1.000
_cell.length_b   1.000
_cell.length_c   1.000
_cell.angle_alpha   90.00
_cell.angle_beta   90.00
_cell.angle_gamma   90.00
#
_symmetry.space_group_name_H-M   'P 1'
#
loop_
_entity.id
_entity.type
_entity.pdbx_description
1 polymer ?
#
loop_
_entity_poly.entity_id
_entity_poly.type
_entity_poly.pdbx_seq_one_letter_code
_entity_poly.pdbx_strand_id
1 'polypeptide(L)'
;FQFTNEEIQAFREEHEQRNGDLTKPEEDSSNSNARQASSLKRAIDLRWSVDLKEPLPSYAINKNHSNEAISNPTSASVLREIQSQESSKSNPFAYRFFFERDRILENVQETMRRFDNDVCLLYYLKIIKTLRAKETDLRCVTFYEELMLMKEFERTENDLESKLAEAQKRYDNEQARINEFLGKIDAKKKDIDSLDERMKYIYGRYDEMVSKEHKFYSYLLRVLNKKIKRKKRVEGEEADGMY
;
A
#
# COMPACT_ATOMS: atom_id res chain seq x y z
N PHE A 1 -18.17 -16.55 -2.43
CA PHE A 1 -17.62 -16.66 -1.06
C PHE A 1 -18.08 -15.43 -0.30
N GLN A 2 -19.09 -15.58 0.55
CA GLN A 2 -19.48 -14.53 1.49
C GLN A 2 -18.86 -14.90 2.83
N PHE A 3 -17.98 -14.04 3.33
CA PHE A 3 -17.43 -14.21 4.66
C PHE A 3 -18.53 -13.97 5.70
N THR A 4 -18.55 -14.82 6.72
CA THR A 4 -19.47 -14.73 7.84
C THR A 4 -19.07 -13.57 8.75
N ASN A 5 -20.04 -12.99 9.48
CA ASN A 5 -19.76 -11.89 10.41
C ASN A 5 -18.73 -12.24 11.48
N GLU A 6 -18.62 -13.53 11.84
CA GLU A 6 -17.62 -14.05 12.77
C GLU A 6 -16.21 -13.96 12.20
N GLU A 7 -16.01 -14.24 10.90
CA GLU A 7 -14.71 -14.11 10.23
C GLU A 7 -14.26 -12.64 10.13
N ILE A 8 -15.22 -11.72 9.96
CA ILE A 8 -14.95 -10.27 9.92
C ILE A 8 -14.58 -9.73 11.30
N GLN A 9 -15.22 -10.22 12.37
CA GLN A 9 -14.87 -9.87 13.74
C GLN A 9 -13.51 -10.42 14.16
N ALA A 10 -13.21 -11.67 13.81
CA ALA A 10 -11.91 -12.28 14.09
C ALA A 10 -10.77 -11.51 13.40
N PHE A 11 -10.98 -11.05 12.16
CA PHE A 11 -9.99 -10.25 11.44
C PHE A 11 -9.77 -8.87 12.08
N ARG A 12 -10.84 -8.26 12.61
CA ARG A 12 -10.77 -6.95 13.29
C ARG A 12 -10.02 -7.05 14.62
N GLU A 13 -10.30 -8.08 15.42
CA GLU A 13 -9.61 -8.32 16.70
C GLU A 13 -8.13 -8.67 16.50
N GLU A 14 -7.78 -9.43 15.44
CA GLU A 14 -6.39 -9.75 15.11
C GLU A 14 -5.60 -8.49 14.68
N HIS A 15 -6.24 -7.57 13.96
CA HIS A 15 -5.62 -6.30 13.58
C HIS A 15 -5.41 -5.37 14.79
N GLU A 16 -6.37 -5.35 15.71
CA GLU A 16 -6.32 -4.51 16.91
C GLU A 16 -5.25 -4.99 17.91
N GLN A 17 -5.04 -6.31 18.01
CA GLN A 17 -3.94 -6.88 18.81
C GLN A 17 -2.55 -6.60 18.22
N ARG A 18 -2.41 -6.53 16.88
CA ARG A 18 -1.14 -6.16 16.24
C ARG A 18 -0.83 -4.67 16.32
N ASN A 19 -1.85 -3.81 16.36
CA ASN A 19 -1.68 -2.35 16.36
C ASN A 19 -1.61 -1.74 17.77
N GLY A 20 -1.96 -2.50 18.82
CA GLY A 20 -1.89 -2.04 20.22
C GLY A 20 -0.49 -1.70 20.75
N ASP A 21 0.58 -2.14 20.08
CA ASP A 21 1.98 -1.98 20.55
C ASP A 21 2.77 -0.86 19.85
N LEU A 22 2.13 -0.07 18.97
CA LEU A 22 2.80 0.97 18.15
C LEU A 22 2.49 2.42 18.57
N THR A 23 1.91 2.64 19.76
CA THR A 23 1.63 3.99 20.30
C THR A 23 2.86 4.66 20.94
N LYS A 24 4.00 4.67 20.24
CA LYS A 24 5.11 5.59 20.53
C LYS A 24 5.29 6.54 19.34
N PRO A 25 5.37 7.86 19.56
CA PRO A 25 5.57 8.81 18.47
C PRO A 25 7.02 8.71 17.96
N GLU A 26 7.24 8.06 16.82
CA GLU A 26 8.50 8.16 16.08
C GLU A 26 8.52 9.48 15.29
N GLU A 27 9.00 10.55 15.91
CA GLU A 27 9.17 11.86 15.26
C GLU A 27 10.40 11.97 14.32
N ASP A 28 11.18 10.90 14.12
CA ASP A 28 12.45 10.98 13.36
C ASP A 28 12.48 10.21 12.02
N SER A 29 11.38 9.55 11.60
CA SER A 29 11.42 8.61 10.46
C SER A 29 11.49 9.28 9.07
N SER A 30 11.04 10.54 8.95
CA SER A 30 11.00 11.24 7.66
C SER A 30 12.40 11.53 7.10
N ASN A 31 13.40 11.78 7.97
CA ASN A 31 14.76 12.10 7.55
C ASN A 31 15.60 10.83 7.28
N SER A 32 15.27 9.72 7.95
CA SER A 32 15.85 8.41 7.69
C SER A 32 15.40 7.85 6.33
N ASN A 33 14.10 7.94 6.04
CA ASN A 33 13.53 7.43 4.78
C ASN A 33 14.00 8.24 3.57
N ALA A 34 14.12 9.57 3.68
CA ALA A 34 14.69 10.39 2.62
C ALA A 34 16.15 10.04 2.32
N ARG A 35 16.97 9.77 3.35
CA ARG A 35 18.37 9.36 3.20
C ARG A 35 18.49 7.95 2.59
N GLN A 36 17.61 7.02 2.97
CA GLN A 36 17.58 5.66 2.41
C GLN A 36 17.13 5.67 0.94
N ALA A 37 16.09 6.45 0.60
CA ALA A 37 15.63 6.64 -0.78
C ALA A 37 16.70 7.32 -1.65
N SER A 38 17.40 8.32 -1.12
CA SER A 38 18.51 9.00 -1.80
C SER A 38 19.69 8.06 -2.04
N SER A 39 20.00 7.19 -1.06
CA SER A 39 21.08 6.22 -1.13
C SER A 39 20.79 5.12 -2.16
N LEU A 40 19.55 4.62 -2.18
CA LEU A 40 19.09 3.65 -3.18
C LEU A 40 19.08 4.26 -4.59
N LYS A 41 18.57 5.48 -4.74
CA LYS A 41 18.56 6.18 -6.04
C LYS A 41 19.97 6.44 -6.57
N ARG A 42 20.92 6.81 -5.70
CA ARG A 42 22.33 6.99 -6.06
C ARG A 42 23.05 5.67 -6.39
N ALA A 43 22.72 4.59 -5.69
CA ALA A 43 23.25 3.25 -5.97
C ALA A 43 22.71 2.67 -7.29
N ILE A 44 21.45 2.99 -7.61
CA ILE A 44 20.82 2.70 -8.90
C ILE A 44 21.54 3.51 -9.97
N ASP A 45 21.66 4.83 -9.87
CA ASP A 45 22.31 5.67 -10.90
C ASP A 45 23.76 5.24 -11.22
N LEU A 46 24.54 4.84 -10.22
CA LEU A 46 25.92 4.36 -10.42
C LEU A 46 25.99 2.98 -11.12
N ARG A 47 24.96 2.14 -11.01
CA ARG A 47 24.89 0.80 -11.65
C ARG A 47 24.32 0.86 -13.07
N TRP A 48 23.79 2.00 -13.50
CA TRP A 48 23.24 2.22 -14.84
C TRP A 48 24.25 2.84 -15.80
N SER A 49 25.46 3.17 -15.33
CA SER A 49 26.63 3.51 -16.16
C SER A 49 27.36 2.25 -16.64
N VAL A 50 26.65 1.33 -17.29
CA VAL A 50 27.29 0.29 -18.12
C VAL A 50 26.93 0.64 -19.56
N ASP A 51 27.89 1.25 -20.24
CA ASP A 51 27.81 1.67 -21.65
C ASP A 51 27.29 0.51 -22.51
N LEU A 52 26.06 0.64 -23.02
CA LEU A 52 25.51 -0.19 -24.09
C LEU A 52 26.04 0.27 -25.47
N LYS A 53 27.28 0.77 -25.52
CA LYS A 53 27.93 1.31 -26.72
C LYS A 53 28.91 0.35 -27.37
N GLU A 54 29.09 -0.86 -26.83
CA GLU A 54 29.88 -1.86 -27.54
C GLU A 54 29.06 -2.36 -28.74
N PRO A 55 29.47 -2.04 -29.99
CA PRO A 55 28.84 -2.64 -31.15
C PRO A 55 28.97 -4.16 -31.02
N LEU A 56 27.91 -4.88 -31.42
CA LEU A 56 27.93 -6.34 -31.55
C LEU A 56 29.28 -6.74 -32.15
N PRO A 57 30.08 -7.58 -31.47
CA PRO A 57 31.23 -8.18 -32.11
C PRO A 57 30.69 -8.89 -33.34
N SER A 58 31.01 -8.35 -34.52
CA SER A 58 30.75 -9.00 -35.79
C SER A 58 31.67 -10.21 -35.82
N TYR A 59 31.27 -11.29 -35.15
CA TYR A 59 31.73 -12.61 -35.48
C TYR A 59 31.06 -12.96 -36.80
N ALA A 60 31.54 -12.32 -37.86
CA ALA A 60 31.42 -12.87 -39.19
C ALA A 60 31.94 -14.30 -39.06
N ILE A 61 31.02 -15.26 -39.19
CA ILE A 61 31.38 -16.65 -39.47
C ILE A 61 32.28 -16.56 -40.68
N ASN A 62 33.60 -16.67 -40.47
CA ASN A 62 34.57 -16.58 -41.54
C ASN A 62 34.43 -17.85 -42.38
N LYS A 63 33.51 -17.81 -43.34
CA LYS A 63 33.34 -18.83 -44.39
C LYS A 63 34.45 -18.76 -45.45
N ASN A 64 35.50 -17.97 -45.22
CA ASN A 64 36.60 -17.81 -46.17
C ASN A 64 37.88 -18.43 -45.61
N HIS A 65 37.93 -19.76 -45.53
CA HIS A 65 39.19 -20.48 -45.63
C HIS A 65 39.05 -21.60 -46.66
N SER A 66 38.85 -21.17 -47.90
CA SER A 66 39.25 -21.94 -49.07
C SER A 66 39.78 -20.97 -50.12
N ASN A 67 41.11 -21.03 -50.32
CA ASN A 67 41.87 -20.51 -51.46
C ASN A 67 42.11 -19.00 -51.53
N GLU A 68 43.07 -18.50 -50.73
CA GLU A 68 43.96 -17.44 -51.22
C GLU A 68 45.33 -18.05 -51.50
N ALA A 69 45.60 -18.22 -52.80
CA ALA A 69 46.89 -18.61 -53.32
C ALA A 69 47.89 -17.47 -53.10
N ILE A 70 48.74 -17.61 -52.08
CA ILE A 70 49.96 -16.81 -51.97
C ILE A 70 50.94 -17.34 -53.01
N SER A 71 50.98 -16.67 -54.16
CA SER A 71 51.93 -16.91 -55.24
C SER A 71 53.33 -16.43 -54.87
N ASN A 72 54.04 -17.20 -54.05
CA ASN A 72 55.48 -17.02 -53.82
C ASN A 72 56.27 -17.82 -54.88
N PRO A 73 57.00 -17.17 -55.81
CA PRO A 73 57.77 -17.86 -56.85
C PRO A 73 58.93 -18.72 -56.30
N THR A 74 59.32 -18.51 -55.04
CA THR A 74 60.31 -19.32 -54.33
C THR A 74 59.78 -20.71 -53.94
N SER A 75 58.46 -20.87 -53.76
CA SER A 75 57.87 -22.14 -53.33
C SER A 75 57.91 -23.21 -54.42
N ALA A 76 57.79 -22.82 -55.69
CA ALA A 76 57.79 -23.74 -56.84
C ALA A 76 59.18 -24.34 -57.15
N SER A 77 60.27 -23.65 -56.77
CA SER A 77 61.64 -24.17 -56.89
C SER A 77 61.95 -25.16 -55.77
N VAL A 78 61.54 -24.82 -54.54
CA VAL A 78 61.70 -25.69 -53.36
C VAL A 78 60.83 -26.95 -53.48
N LEU A 79 59.61 -26.83 -54.02
CA LEU A 79 58.72 -27.97 -54.30
C LEU A 79 59.32 -28.93 -55.35
N ARG A 80 60.01 -28.43 -56.39
CA ARG A 80 60.68 -29.28 -57.39
C ARG A 80 61.94 -29.98 -56.86
N GLU A 81 62.69 -29.31 -55.99
CA GLU A 81 63.85 -29.90 -55.29
C GLU A 81 63.40 -31.03 -54.34
N ILE A 82 62.32 -30.81 -53.58
CA ILE A 82 61.73 -31.81 -52.68
C ILE A 82 61.17 -33.00 -53.46
N GLN A 83 60.47 -32.75 -54.57
CA GLN A 83 59.88 -33.80 -55.41
C GLN A 83 60.95 -34.67 -56.11
N SER A 84 62.13 -34.09 -56.37
CA SER A 84 63.28 -34.84 -56.90
C SER A 84 63.93 -35.73 -55.84
N GLN A 85 63.91 -35.35 -54.56
CA GLN A 85 64.43 -36.16 -53.44
C GLN A 85 63.46 -37.25 -52.95
N GLU A 86 62.15 -37.06 -53.10
CA GLU A 86 61.11 -38.03 -52.68
C GLU A 86 61.06 -39.30 -53.54
N SER A 87 61.53 -39.23 -54.80
CA SER A 87 61.58 -40.39 -55.70
C SER A 87 62.59 -41.47 -55.30
N SER A 88 63.46 -41.21 -54.32
CA SER A 88 64.56 -42.13 -53.98
C SER A 88 64.41 -42.92 -52.68
N LYS A 89 63.65 -42.49 -51.66
CA LYS A 89 63.39 -43.29 -50.44
C LYS A 89 62.08 -42.84 -49.78
N SER A 90 61.04 -43.68 -49.87
CA SER A 90 59.84 -43.55 -49.02
C SER A 90 60.28 -43.66 -47.56
N ASN A 91 60.38 -42.52 -46.87
CA ASN A 91 60.84 -42.44 -45.49
C ASN A 91 59.62 -42.66 -44.57
N PRO A 92 59.43 -43.84 -43.96
CA PRO A 92 58.21 -44.18 -43.20
C PRO A 92 57.99 -43.24 -42.01
N PHE A 93 59.04 -42.56 -41.56
CA PHE A 93 58.98 -41.56 -40.49
C PHE A 93 58.33 -40.25 -40.91
N ALA A 94 58.44 -39.83 -42.18
CA ALA A 94 57.84 -38.59 -42.68
C ALA A 94 56.31 -38.61 -42.60
N TYR A 95 55.70 -39.74 -42.99
CA TYR A 95 54.26 -39.96 -42.87
C TYR A 95 53.80 -39.81 -41.42
N ARG A 96 54.52 -40.40 -40.45
CA ARG A 96 54.19 -40.28 -39.02
C ARG A 96 54.20 -38.82 -38.53
N PHE A 97 55.16 -38.01 -38.96
CA PHE A 97 55.21 -36.60 -38.58
C PHE A 97 54.06 -35.78 -39.18
N PHE A 98 53.65 -36.05 -40.42
CA PHE A 98 52.49 -35.42 -41.02
C PHE A 98 51.20 -35.79 -40.31
N PHE A 99 50.99 -37.07 -39.99
CA PHE A 99 49.82 -37.50 -39.21
C PHE A 99 49.77 -36.87 -37.81
N GLU A 100 50.90 -36.78 -37.12
CA GLU A 100 50.93 -36.17 -35.78
C GLU A 100 50.67 -34.65 -35.87
N ARG A 101 51.24 -33.96 -36.88
CA ARG A 101 50.94 -32.55 -37.14
C ARG A 101 49.46 -32.34 -37.40
N ASP A 102 48.87 -33.12 -38.29
CA ASP A 102 47.48 -32.96 -38.69
C ASP A 102 46.53 -33.25 -37.51
N ARG A 103 46.86 -34.25 -36.67
CA ARG A 103 46.16 -34.51 -35.40
C ARG A 103 46.25 -33.34 -34.43
N ILE A 104 47.44 -32.73 -34.28
CA ILE A 104 47.61 -31.55 -33.42
C ILE A 104 46.81 -30.36 -33.98
N LEU A 105 46.84 -30.14 -35.29
CA LEU A 105 46.08 -29.06 -35.93
C LEU A 105 44.57 -29.26 -35.77
N GLU A 106 44.07 -30.48 -35.94
CA GLU A 106 42.66 -30.80 -35.68
C GLU A 106 42.27 -30.54 -34.23
N ASN A 107 43.13 -30.94 -33.28
CA ASN A 107 42.89 -30.68 -31.85
C ASN A 107 42.89 -29.18 -31.52
N VAL A 108 43.81 -28.40 -32.12
CA VAL A 108 43.85 -26.95 -31.97
C VAL A 108 42.56 -26.33 -32.55
N GLN A 109 42.14 -26.73 -33.74
CA GLN A 109 40.91 -26.23 -34.37
C GLN A 109 39.66 -26.59 -33.57
N GLU A 110 39.59 -27.80 -33.03
CA GLU A 110 38.49 -28.23 -32.16
C GLU A 110 38.48 -27.42 -30.85
N THR A 111 39.65 -27.21 -30.24
CA THR A 111 39.76 -26.40 -29.01
C THR A 111 39.38 -24.94 -29.26
N MET A 112 39.81 -24.36 -30.39
CA MET A 112 39.41 -23.00 -30.80
C MET A 112 37.89 -22.92 -31.00
N ARG A 113 37.29 -23.88 -31.72
CA ARG A 113 35.82 -23.91 -31.91
C ARG A 113 35.08 -24.03 -30.60
N ARG A 114 35.56 -24.84 -29.65
CA ARG A 114 34.96 -24.95 -28.30
C ARG A 114 35.07 -23.64 -27.54
N PHE A 115 36.24 -23.02 -27.55
CA PHE A 115 36.45 -21.72 -26.91
C PHE A 115 35.51 -20.65 -27.48
N ASP A 116 35.39 -20.54 -28.81
CA ASP A 116 34.51 -19.56 -29.46
C ASP A 116 33.03 -19.81 -29.10
N ASN A 117 32.61 -21.08 -29.02
CA ASN A 117 31.27 -21.44 -28.58
C ASN A 117 31.01 -21.06 -27.12
N ASP A 118 31.98 -21.32 -26.23
CA ASP A 118 31.88 -20.96 -24.81
C ASP A 118 31.80 -19.44 -24.63
N VAL A 119 32.60 -18.68 -25.38
CA VAL A 119 32.55 -17.21 -25.39
C VAL A 119 31.18 -16.70 -25.84
N CYS A 120 30.62 -17.26 -26.91
CA CYS A 120 29.29 -16.90 -27.41
C CYS A 120 28.20 -17.19 -26.36
N LEU A 121 28.26 -18.36 -25.72
CA LEU A 121 27.33 -18.74 -24.65
C LEU A 121 27.45 -17.79 -23.45
N LEU A 122 28.66 -17.48 -23.00
CA LEU A 122 28.91 -16.56 -21.89
C LEU A 122 28.38 -15.16 -22.19
N TYR A 123 28.54 -14.68 -23.42
CA TYR A 123 28.00 -13.39 -23.85
C TYR A 123 26.46 -13.37 -23.80
N TYR A 124 25.81 -14.41 -24.31
CA TYR A 124 24.35 -14.55 -24.23
C TYR A 124 23.85 -14.59 -22.78
N LEU A 125 24.54 -15.36 -21.91
CA LEU A 125 24.23 -15.43 -20.49
C LEU A 125 24.41 -14.07 -19.81
N LYS A 126 25.49 -13.33 -20.12
CA LYS A 126 25.70 -11.97 -19.62
C LYS A 126 24.53 -11.05 -19.96
N ILE A 127 24.04 -11.10 -21.21
CA ILE A 127 22.88 -10.30 -21.64
C ILE A 127 21.64 -10.66 -20.83
N ILE A 128 21.27 -11.94 -20.75
CA ILE A 128 20.08 -12.37 -20.00
C ILE A 128 20.19 -11.96 -18.53
N LYS A 129 21.34 -12.16 -17.90
CA LYS A 129 21.54 -11.83 -16.50
C LYS A 129 21.46 -10.31 -16.28
N THR A 130 21.98 -9.52 -17.21
CA THR A 130 21.87 -8.05 -17.16
C THR A 130 20.42 -7.61 -17.32
N LEU A 131 19.68 -8.20 -18.27
CA LEU A 131 18.26 -7.90 -18.48
C LEU A 131 17.43 -8.22 -17.23
N ARG A 132 17.61 -9.42 -16.65
CA ARG A 132 16.91 -9.83 -15.42
C ARG A 132 17.27 -8.95 -14.22
N ALA A 133 18.53 -8.53 -14.12
CA ALA A 133 18.96 -7.61 -13.07
C ALA A 133 18.23 -6.26 -13.21
N LYS A 134 18.16 -5.70 -14.41
CA LYS A 134 17.43 -4.45 -14.68
C LYS A 134 15.93 -4.58 -14.45
N GLU A 135 15.34 -5.70 -14.86
CA GLU A 135 13.93 -6.00 -14.58
C GLU A 135 13.65 -6.07 -13.07
N THR A 136 14.54 -6.72 -12.31
CA THR A 136 14.40 -6.82 -10.85
C THR A 136 14.54 -5.44 -10.20
N ASP A 137 15.55 -4.65 -10.62
CA ASP A 137 15.75 -3.29 -10.14
C ASP A 137 14.49 -2.42 -10.38
N LEU A 138 13.89 -2.50 -11.57
CA LEU A 138 12.64 -1.78 -11.91
C LEU A 138 11.48 -2.21 -11.01
N ARG A 139 11.28 -3.52 -10.83
CA ARG A 139 10.22 -4.03 -9.93
C ARG A 139 10.41 -3.55 -8.49
N CYS A 140 11.65 -3.50 -7.99
CA CYS A 140 11.94 -2.97 -6.66
C CYS A 140 11.56 -1.49 -6.52
N VAL A 141 11.83 -0.67 -7.55
CA VAL A 141 11.40 0.74 -7.56
C VAL A 141 9.88 0.85 -7.55
N THR A 142 9.19 0.08 -8.39
CA THR A 142 7.72 0.07 -8.44
C THR A 142 7.11 -0.34 -7.09
N PHE A 143 7.57 -1.43 -6.48
CA PHE A 143 7.07 -1.85 -5.17
C PHE A 143 7.34 -0.82 -4.06
N TYR A 144 8.45 -0.09 -4.15
CA TYR A 144 8.73 0.97 -3.21
C TYR A 144 7.74 2.14 -3.37
N GLU A 145 7.47 2.56 -4.61
CA GLU A 145 6.49 3.61 -4.89
C GLU A 145 5.08 3.20 -4.43
N GLU A 146 4.67 1.97 -4.72
CA GLU A 146 3.41 1.39 -4.25
C GLU A 146 3.33 1.39 -2.71
N LEU A 147 4.40 0.97 -2.03
CA LEU A 147 4.45 0.98 -0.57
C LEU A 147 4.31 2.39 0.01
N MET A 148 4.94 3.40 -0.61
CA MET A 148 4.80 4.79 -0.17
C MET A 148 3.35 5.27 -0.34
N LEU A 149 2.72 4.95 -1.47
CA LEU A 149 1.31 5.29 -1.72
C LEU A 149 0.36 4.60 -0.71
N MET A 150 0.63 3.34 -0.36
CA MET A 150 -0.12 2.62 0.67
C MET A 150 -0.03 3.29 2.04
N LYS A 151 1.16 3.76 2.44
CA LYS A 151 1.33 4.51 3.70
C LYS A 151 0.57 5.83 3.69
N GLU A 152 0.51 6.52 2.56
CA GLU A 152 -0.28 7.74 2.41
C GLU A 152 -1.78 7.45 2.55
N PHE A 153 -2.27 6.38 1.92
CA PHE A 153 -3.67 5.98 2.04
C PHE A 153 -4.03 5.57 3.47
N GLU A 154 -3.19 4.77 4.13
CA GLU A 154 -3.37 4.38 5.54
C GLU A 154 -3.47 5.61 6.45
N ARG A 155 -2.61 6.62 6.24
CA ARG A 155 -2.69 7.88 6.99
C ARG A 155 -4.02 8.60 6.75
N THR A 156 -4.45 8.71 5.49
CA THR A 156 -5.72 9.38 5.17
C THR A 156 -6.93 8.63 5.71
N GLU A 157 -6.89 7.31 5.72
CA GLU A 157 -7.93 6.44 6.27
C GLU A 157 -8.05 6.63 7.78
N ASN A 158 -6.93 6.61 8.50
CA ASN A 158 -6.90 6.88 9.95
C ASN A 158 -7.46 8.28 10.28
N ASP A 159 -7.09 9.31 9.50
CA ASP A 159 -7.64 10.67 9.68
C ASP A 159 -9.16 10.72 9.45
N LEU A 160 -9.68 9.96 8.47
CA LEU A 160 -11.11 9.88 8.18
C LEU A 160 -11.86 9.08 9.25
N GLU A 161 -11.29 7.98 9.72
CA GLU A 161 -11.86 7.17 10.79
C GLU A 161 -11.97 7.98 12.09
N SER A 162 -10.93 8.74 12.43
CA SER A 162 -10.98 9.67 13.57
C SER A 162 -12.10 10.72 13.42
N LYS A 163 -12.24 11.32 12.23
CA LYS A 163 -13.31 12.30 11.96
C LYS A 163 -14.70 11.67 12.04
N LEU A 164 -14.84 10.43 11.55
CA LEU A 164 -16.10 9.69 11.62
C LEU A 164 -16.45 9.37 13.08
N ALA A 165 -15.50 8.90 13.87
CA ALA A 165 -15.69 8.62 15.30
C ALA A 165 -16.10 9.89 16.07
N GLU A 166 -15.48 11.03 15.79
CA GLU A 166 -15.90 12.32 16.36
C GLU A 166 -17.32 12.72 15.95
N ALA A 167 -17.67 12.57 14.68
CA ALA A 167 -19.00 12.88 14.18
C ALA A 167 -20.06 11.97 14.82
N GLN A 168 -19.77 10.67 14.95
CA GLN A 168 -20.65 9.71 15.61
C GLN A 168 -20.86 10.08 17.08
N LYS A 169 -19.80 10.40 17.81
CA LYS A 169 -19.89 10.85 19.20
C LYS A 169 -20.76 12.11 19.35
N ARG A 170 -20.64 13.07 18.42
CA ARG A 170 -21.48 14.27 18.40
C ARG A 170 -22.94 13.92 18.15
N TYR A 171 -23.20 13.04 17.18
CA TYR A 171 -24.55 12.57 16.88
C TYR A 171 -25.20 11.90 18.10
N ASP A 172 -24.49 10.98 18.76
CA ASP A 172 -24.99 10.27 19.93
C ASP A 172 -25.30 11.22 21.09
N ASN A 173 -24.45 12.23 21.31
CA ASN A 173 -24.68 13.26 22.32
C ASN A 173 -25.93 14.11 22.03
N GLU A 174 -26.13 14.53 20.79
CA GLU A 174 -27.34 15.29 20.41
C GLU A 174 -28.58 14.41 20.47
N GLN A 175 -28.49 13.13 20.09
CA GLN A 175 -29.59 12.19 20.21
C GLN A 175 -29.98 11.97 21.68
N ALA A 176 -29.00 11.87 22.59
CA ALA A 176 -29.25 11.83 24.03
C ALA A 176 -29.97 13.09 24.53
N ARG A 177 -29.56 14.29 24.08
CA ARG A 177 -30.25 15.56 24.42
C ARG A 177 -31.69 15.59 23.91
N ILE A 178 -31.93 15.14 22.69
CA ILE A 178 -33.28 15.03 22.12
C ILE A 178 -34.15 14.13 22.99
N ASN A 179 -33.65 12.95 23.37
CA ASN A 179 -34.37 12.02 24.22
C ASN A 179 -34.67 12.63 25.61
N GLU A 180 -33.73 13.38 26.19
CA GLU A 180 -33.95 14.10 27.44
C GLU A 180 -35.07 15.15 27.32
N PHE A 181 -35.08 15.93 26.22
CA PHE A 181 -36.12 16.93 25.98
C PHE A 181 -37.49 16.28 25.73
N LEU A 182 -37.55 15.18 24.99
CA LEU A 182 -38.78 14.40 24.81
C LEU A 182 -39.33 13.92 26.16
N GLY A 183 -38.47 13.38 27.03
CA GLY A 183 -38.87 12.99 28.38
C GLY A 183 -39.43 14.15 29.21
N LYS A 184 -38.81 15.34 29.12
CA LYS A 184 -39.31 16.56 29.80
C LYS A 184 -40.66 17.01 29.24
N ILE A 185 -40.86 16.94 27.93
CA ILE A 185 -42.13 17.27 27.28
C ILE A 185 -43.23 16.33 27.75
N ASP A 186 -42.97 15.02 27.77
CA ASP A 186 -43.95 14.02 28.22
C ASP A 186 -44.32 14.20 29.69
N ALA A 187 -43.34 14.50 30.55
CA ALA A 187 -43.59 14.82 31.95
C ALA A 187 -44.50 16.06 32.09
N LYS A 188 -44.20 17.14 31.35
CA LYS A 188 -45.03 18.36 31.36
C LYS A 188 -46.42 18.14 30.79
N LYS A 189 -46.56 17.28 29.79
CA LYS A 189 -47.87 16.90 29.24
C LYS A 189 -48.72 16.18 30.29
N LYS A 190 -48.14 15.21 31.02
CA LYS A 190 -48.82 14.54 32.15
C LYS A 190 -49.22 15.53 33.26
N ASP A 191 -48.34 16.48 33.60
CA ASP A 191 -48.66 17.53 34.58
C ASP A 191 -49.88 18.35 34.11
N ILE A 192 -49.90 18.77 32.83
CA ILE A 192 -51.02 19.52 32.24
C ILE A 192 -52.31 18.70 32.30
N ASP A 193 -52.27 17.44 31.88
CA ASP A 193 -53.45 16.55 31.88
C ASP A 193 -54.01 16.40 33.31
N SER A 194 -53.14 16.22 34.31
CA SER A 194 -53.55 16.13 35.72
C SER A 194 -54.18 17.42 36.27
N LEU A 195 -53.68 18.59 35.83
CA LEU A 195 -54.22 19.88 36.20
C LEU A 195 -55.58 20.12 35.52
N ASP A 196 -55.74 19.69 34.28
CA ASP A 196 -57.00 19.78 33.54
C ASP A 196 -58.07 18.88 34.15
N GLU A 197 -57.74 17.66 34.55
CA GLU A 197 -58.63 16.76 35.30
C GLU A 197 -59.06 17.38 36.63
N ARG A 198 -58.12 17.96 37.39
CA ARG A 198 -58.43 18.64 38.65
C ARG A 198 -59.31 19.86 38.42
N MET A 199 -59.09 20.61 37.35
CA MET A 199 -59.89 21.76 36.98
C MET A 199 -61.32 21.33 36.63
N LYS A 200 -61.49 20.30 35.79
CA LYS A 200 -62.79 19.69 35.47
C LYS A 200 -63.51 19.20 36.74
N TYR A 201 -62.80 18.55 37.66
CA TYR A 201 -63.36 18.12 38.94
C TYR A 201 -63.90 19.28 39.78
N ILE A 202 -63.14 20.39 39.88
CA ILE A 202 -63.57 21.59 40.63
C ILE A 202 -64.81 22.22 39.98
N TYR A 203 -64.85 22.34 38.64
CA TYR A 203 -66.02 22.88 37.94
C TYR A 203 -67.25 21.97 38.08
N GLY A 204 -67.08 20.65 37.99
CA GLY A 204 -68.16 19.69 38.23
C GLY A 204 -68.73 19.80 39.64
N ARG A 205 -67.86 19.87 40.65
CA ARG A 205 -68.26 20.05 42.05
C ARG A 205 -68.95 21.41 42.28
N TYR A 206 -68.54 22.46 41.58
CA TYR A 206 -69.20 23.75 41.64
C TYR A 206 -70.63 23.69 41.08
N ASP A 207 -70.82 23.06 39.92
CA ASP A 207 -72.14 22.86 39.30
C ASP A 207 -73.07 21.98 40.17
N GLU A 208 -72.52 20.99 40.89
CA GLU A 208 -73.27 20.18 41.87
C GLU A 208 -73.72 21.00 43.10
N MET A 209 -72.86 21.91 43.59
CA MET A 209 -73.16 22.72 44.79
C MET A 209 -74.06 23.93 44.49
N VAL A 210 -73.99 24.49 43.28
CA VAL A 210 -74.73 25.69 42.89
C VAL A 210 -75.49 25.42 41.59
N SER A 211 -76.81 25.22 41.71
CA SER A 211 -77.68 25.07 40.52
C SER A 211 -77.61 26.32 39.62
N LYS A 212 -77.64 26.11 38.30
CA LYS A 212 -77.49 27.16 37.27
C LYS A 212 -78.59 28.22 37.31
N GLU A 213 -79.75 27.91 37.89
CA GLU A 213 -80.86 28.85 38.09
C GLU A 213 -80.69 29.76 39.33
N HIS A 214 -79.65 29.54 40.13
CA HIS A 214 -79.42 30.34 41.32
C HIS A 214 -78.96 31.78 41.00
N LYS A 215 -79.58 32.78 41.64
CA LYS A 215 -79.36 34.22 41.40
C LYS A 215 -77.89 34.70 41.51
N PHE A 216 -77.05 33.96 42.23
CA PHE A 216 -75.62 34.29 42.42
C PHE A 216 -74.66 33.42 41.61
N TYR A 217 -75.17 32.51 40.78
CA TYR A 217 -74.34 31.58 40.00
C TYR A 217 -73.29 32.30 39.15
N SER A 218 -73.68 33.36 38.43
CA SER A 218 -72.77 34.13 37.59
C SER A 218 -71.70 34.90 38.39
N TYR A 219 -72.06 35.38 39.58
CA TYR A 219 -71.13 36.08 40.48
C TYR A 219 -70.10 35.10 41.06
N LEU A 220 -70.55 33.95 41.57
CA LEU A 220 -69.69 32.94 42.18
C LEU A 220 -68.77 32.28 41.15
N LEU A 221 -69.24 32.04 39.92
CA LEU A 221 -68.39 31.55 38.83
C LEU A 221 -67.28 32.55 38.49
N ARG A 222 -67.59 33.85 38.53
CA ARG A 222 -66.59 34.92 38.33
C ARG A 222 -65.55 34.96 39.46
N VAL A 223 -65.96 34.67 40.70
CA VAL A 223 -65.05 34.54 41.85
C VAL A 223 -64.17 33.30 41.70
N LEU A 224 -64.73 32.16 41.30
CA LEU A 224 -63.98 30.92 41.04
C LEU A 224 -62.91 31.09 39.96
N ASN A 225 -63.26 31.80 38.87
CA ASN A 225 -62.34 32.04 37.75
C ASN A 225 -61.29 33.13 38.04
N LYS A 226 -61.33 33.77 39.21
CA LYS A 226 -60.44 34.88 39.54
C LYS A 226 -59.02 34.35 39.81
N LYS A 227 -58.06 34.71 38.95
CA LYS A 227 -56.64 34.39 39.18
C LYS A 227 -56.14 35.05 40.48
N ILE A 228 -55.77 34.23 41.46
CA ILE A 228 -55.15 34.70 42.71
C ILE A 228 -53.67 34.98 42.43
N LYS A 229 -53.24 36.24 42.47
CA LYS A 229 -51.82 36.59 42.45
C LYS A 229 -51.21 36.29 43.82
N ARG A 230 -50.41 35.25 43.93
CA ARG A 230 -49.62 34.96 45.14
C ARG A 230 -48.22 35.57 45.00
N LYS A 231 -47.74 36.27 46.04
CA LYS A 231 -46.33 36.70 46.12
C LYS A 231 -45.46 35.44 46.25
N LYS A 232 -44.43 35.33 45.41
CA LYS A 232 -43.43 34.24 45.48
C LYS A 232 -42.67 34.37 46.80
N ARG A 233 -42.66 33.32 47.63
CA ARG A 233 -41.73 33.27 48.77
C ARG A 233 -40.32 33.09 48.20
N VAL A 234 -39.39 33.90 48.67
CA VAL A 234 -37.95 33.75 48.41
C VAL A 234 -37.49 32.64 49.34
N GLU A 235 -37.06 31.51 48.79
CA GLU A 235 -36.35 30.45 49.52
C GLU A 235 -34.88 30.57 49.11
N GLY A 236 -33.98 30.85 50.07
CA GLY A 236 -32.52 30.76 49.88
C GLY A 236 -31.67 31.89 50.48
N GLU A 237 -31.65 32.05 51.80
CA GLU A 237 -30.56 32.72 52.55
C GLU A 237 -30.14 31.81 53.74
N GLU A 238 -29.84 30.54 53.50
CA GLU A 238 -29.21 29.66 54.49
C GLU A 238 -28.26 28.69 53.77
N ALA A 239 -27.16 29.23 53.22
CA ALA A 239 -25.99 28.46 52.79
C ALA A 239 -24.75 29.37 52.82
N ASP A 240 -24.57 30.11 53.90
CA ASP A 240 -23.28 30.71 54.25
C ASP A 240 -23.04 30.45 55.74
N GLY A 241 -22.04 29.62 56.03
CA GLY A 241 -21.70 29.22 57.39
C GLY A 241 -21.72 27.71 57.61
N MET A 242 -20.63 27.03 57.25
CA MET A 242 -19.78 26.25 58.17
C MET A 242 -18.89 25.28 57.37
N TYR A 243 -17.58 25.53 57.48
CA TYR A 243 -16.40 24.67 57.27
C TYR A 243 -16.36 23.69 56.09
#